data_AF-A0A0A9YSZ7-F1
#
_entry.id   AF-A0A0A9YSZ7-F1
#
_cell.length_a   1.000
_cell.length_b   1.000
_cell.length_c   1.000
_cell.angle_alpha   90.00
_cell.angle_beta   90.00
_cell.angle_gamma   90.00
#
_symmetry.space_group_name_H-M   'P 1'
#
loop_
_entity.id
_entity.type
_entity.pdbx_description
1 polymer ?
#
loop_
_entity_poly.entity_id
_entity_poly.type
_entity_poly.pdbx_seq_one_letter_code
_entity_poly.pdbx_strand_id
1 'polypeptide(L)'
;MPEFEQKVKLLKKKWKAAGLEVQAIHSYALKSQTDPDSVMEFRGRFNVIEKYYSKFEELTDEIDVVYDEELKSTEFPSKNEQSIIDSVRKYYLDCHVQMERLSAADSIQRPTQPNVQQSTSFANATASVPRPSNNLPKLVLPKFEGDLIHWPKFRDMFVSMVHKDDNLSPMEKFHYLVSSVSGNARSVISHLPIEDANYELAWKALNDSFNNVRMLSAAYLNQILSFKPIQGKATVASLKSFLSNISDNVSAFKLLKVETEADFILFHLAARCLDQHTRELFEITLKQNEFPTIDKLTKFIRERSVALQLAENNLSFQQSSSSSSSNMANNNNKKQYDSSRKFNSFTKASLLTSTRKPSSNSSDRQSKTIMNKIPNCAICKGTCGSILNCPLFYSSTVKERLNLLSQWRGCKNCLN
;
A
#
# COMPACT_ATOMS: atom_id res chain seq x y z
N MET A 1 -35.81 24.46 44.35
CA MET A 1 -37.19 24.43 43.80
C MET A 1 -37.33 25.25 42.51
N PRO A 2 -37.05 26.58 42.42
CA PRO A 2 -37.27 27.34 41.18
C PRO A 2 -36.30 26.99 40.03
N GLU A 3 -35.09 26.53 40.35
CA GLU A 3 -34.06 26.19 39.35
C GLU A 3 -34.40 24.90 38.58
N PHE A 4 -34.93 23.89 39.27
CA PHE A 4 -35.43 22.65 38.67
C PHE A 4 -36.57 22.89 37.68
N GLU A 5 -37.60 23.63 38.11
CA GLU A 5 -38.77 23.88 37.27
C GLU A 5 -38.40 24.66 36.01
N GLN A 6 -37.44 25.59 36.11
CA GLN A 6 -36.90 26.30 34.95
C GLN A 6 -36.13 25.37 34.00
N LYS A 7 -35.29 24.47 34.53
CA LYS A 7 -34.53 23.48 33.76
C LYS A 7 -35.46 22.51 33.02
N VAL A 8 -36.43 21.91 33.72
CA VAL A 8 -37.41 20.98 33.14
C VAL A 8 -38.27 21.69 32.09
N LYS A 9 -38.72 22.92 32.34
CA LYS A 9 -39.51 23.69 31.36
C LYS A 9 -38.72 23.98 30.09
N LEU A 10 -37.42 24.28 30.20
CA LEU A 10 -36.55 24.48 29.05
C LEU A 10 -36.32 23.19 28.26
N LEU A 11 -36.06 22.07 28.96
CA LEU A 11 -35.89 20.76 28.34
C LEU A 11 -37.17 20.29 27.64
N LYS A 12 -38.33 20.36 28.30
CA LYS A 12 -39.63 20.03 27.69
C LYS A 12 -39.94 20.91 26.47
N LYS A 13 -39.53 22.19 26.46
CA LYS A 13 -39.68 23.05 25.28
C LYS A 13 -38.83 22.56 24.10
N LYS A 14 -37.55 22.21 24.34
CA LYS A 14 -36.66 21.67 23.31
C LYS A 14 -37.13 20.30 22.82
N TRP A 15 -37.62 19.46 23.72
CA TRP A 15 -38.15 18.14 23.45
C TRP A 15 -39.37 18.20 22.53
N LYS A 16 -40.36 19.05 22.85
CA LYS A 16 -41.52 19.29 21.97
C LYS A 16 -41.12 19.81 20.58
N ALA A 17 -40.13 20.70 20.51
CA ALA A 17 -39.64 21.21 19.24
C ALA A 17 -39.02 20.10 18.38
N ALA A 18 -38.22 19.20 18.98
CA ALA A 18 -37.64 18.06 18.26
C ALA A 18 -38.73 17.10 17.74
N GLY A 19 -39.75 16.80 18.56
CA GLY A 19 -40.88 15.97 18.13
C GLY A 19 -41.70 16.58 16.99
N LEU A 20 -41.89 17.91 16.99
CA LEU A 20 -42.58 18.63 15.92
C LEU A 20 -41.83 18.57 14.59
N GLU A 21 -40.48 18.59 14.60
CA GLU A 21 -39.69 18.44 13.37
C GLU A 21 -39.86 17.02 12.77
N VAL A 22 -39.89 15.98 13.61
CA VAL A 22 -40.17 14.61 13.15
C VAL A 22 -41.58 14.49 12.58
N GLN A 23 -42.58 15.09 13.24
CA GLN A 23 -43.95 15.15 12.74
C GLN A 23 -44.05 15.92 11.41
N ALA A 24 -43.29 17.00 11.25
CA ALA A 24 -43.26 17.75 10.00
C ALA A 24 -42.75 16.88 8.85
N ILE A 25 -41.64 16.14 9.04
CA ILE A 25 -41.11 15.21 8.05
C ILE A 25 -42.12 14.10 7.70
N HIS A 26 -42.85 13.59 8.71
CA HIS A 26 -43.94 12.62 8.50
C HIS A 26 -45.07 13.16 7.64
N SER A 27 -45.45 14.43 7.81
CA SER A 27 -46.45 15.05 6.93
C SER A 27 -46.03 15.05 5.45
N TYR A 28 -44.73 15.19 5.16
CA TYR A 28 -44.19 15.06 3.81
C TYR A 28 -44.15 13.60 3.34
N ALA A 29 -43.91 12.64 4.24
CA ALA A 29 -44.02 11.22 3.93
C ALA A 29 -45.44 10.87 3.45
N LEU A 30 -46.47 11.38 4.13
CA LEU A 30 -47.87 11.20 3.72
C LEU A 30 -48.17 11.86 2.37
N LYS A 31 -47.69 13.09 2.14
CA LYS A 31 -47.86 13.78 0.85
C LYS A 31 -47.19 13.02 -0.31
N SER A 32 -46.03 12.41 -0.07
CA SER A 32 -45.33 11.61 -1.08
C SER A 32 -46.08 10.34 -1.51
N GLN A 33 -47.08 9.89 -0.74
CA GLN A 33 -47.94 8.77 -1.13
C GLN A 33 -49.00 9.19 -2.15
N THR A 34 -49.44 10.45 -2.10
CA THR A 34 -50.50 10.99 -2.97
C THR A 34 -49.95 11.76 -4.17
N ASP A 35 -48.78 12.39 -4.03
CA ASP A 35 -48.19 13.27 -5.03
C ASP A 35 -46.74 12.83 -5.37
N PRO A 36 -46.46 12.44 -6.63
CA PRO A 36 -45.14 12.04 -7.09
C PRO A 36 -44.07 13.13 -6.98
N ASP A 37 -44.43 14.41 -7.15
CA ASP A 37 -43.45 15.52 -7.13
C ASP A 37 -42.92 15.74 -5.70
N SER A 38 -43.77 15.49 -4.71
CA SER A 38 -43.44 15.55 -3.27
C SER A 38 -42.45 14.45 -2.82
N VAL A 39 -42.20 13.42 -3.64
CA VAL A 39 -41.27 12.31 -3.31
C VAL A 39 -39.84 12.79 -3.14
N MET A 40 -39.37 13.68 -4.02
CA MET A 40 -38.00 14.20 -3.95
C MET A 40 -37.80 15.10 -2.73
N GLU A 41 -38.81 15.91 -2.39
CA GLU A 41 -38.79 16.75 -1.19
C GLU A 41 -38.73 15.89 0.09
N PHE A 42 -39.56 14.84 0.15
CA PHE A 42 -39.52 13.89 1.27
C PHE A 42 -38.15 13.22 1.39
N ARG A 43 -37.56 12.73 0.28
CA ARG A 43 -36.22 12.12 0.29
C ARG A 43 -35.14 13.06 0.82
N GLY A 44 -35.17 14.33 0.42
CA GLY A 44 -34.23 15.34 0.93
C GLY A 44 -34.36 15.55 2.44
N ARG A 45 -35.60 15.68 2.94
CA ARG A 45 -35.89 15.93 4.36
C ARG A 45 -35.64 14.70 5.23
N PHE A 46 -35.86 13.50 4.71
CA PHE A 46 -35.66 12.23 5.42
C PHE A 46 -34.21 12.04 5.87
N ASN A 47 -33.22 12.53 5.13
CA ASN A 47 -31.80 12.43 5.52
C ASN A 47 -31.46 13.08 6.88
N VAL A 48 -32.35 13.94 7.39
CA VAL A 48 -32.16 14.65 8.67
C VAL A 48 -33.08 14.10 9.77
N ILE A 49 -33.95 13.12 9.46
CA ILE A 49 -34.91 12.58 10.44
C ILE A 49 -34.21 11.93 11.63
N GLU A 50 -33.13 11.19 11.38
CA GLU A 50 -32.32 10.53 12.40
C GLU A 50 -31.78 11.55 13.40
N LYS A 51 -31.25 12.68 12.91
CA LYS A 51 -30.73 13.76 13.76
C LYS A 51 -31.79 14.34 14.69
N TYR A 52 -33.01 14.56 14.21
CA TYR A 52 -34.10 15.09 15.03
C TYR A 52 -34.67 14.06 15.99
N TYR A 53 -34.74 12.79 15.57
CA TYR A 53 -35.22 11.70 16.39
C TYR A 53 -34.24 11.35 17.53
N SER A 54 -32.93 11.21 17.25
CA SER A 54 -31.92 11.00 18.30
C SER A 54 -31.92 12.14 19.33
N LYS A 55 -32.05 13.39 18.88
CA LYS A 55 -32.18 14.54 19.78
C LYS A 55 -33.45 14.47 20.64
N PHE A 56 -34.54 13.91 20.13
CA PHE A 56 -35.77 13.71 20.89
C PHE A 56 -35.60 12.61 21.95
N GLU A 57 -34.92 11.51 21.64
CA GLU A 57 -34.60 10.45 22.59
C GLU A 57 -33.65 10.94 23.69
N GLU A 58 -32.54 11.60 23.33
CA GLU A 58 -31.60 12.19 24.29
C GLU A 58 -32.29 13.16 25.26
N LEU A 59 -33.19 14.01 24.76
CA LEU A 59 -33.96 14.92 25.61
C LEU A 59 -35.02 14.21 26.45
N THR A 60 -35.52 13.05 26.01
CA THR A 60 -36.43 12.22 26.81
C THR A 60 -35.67 11.64 28.00
N ASP A 61 -34.50 11.08 27.76
CA ASP A 61 -33.63 10.51 28.80
C ASP A 61 -33.11 11.59 29.76
N GLU A 62 -32.71 12.76 29.24
CA GLU A 62 -32.25 13.88 30.08
C GLU A 62 -33.37 14.40 31.00
N ILE A 63 -34.62 14.41 30.53
CA ILE A 63 -35.75 14.75 31.39
C ILE A 63 -35.95 13.65 32.44
N ASP A 64 -35.91 12.37 32.06
CA ASP A 64 -36.10 11.23 32.98
C ASP A 64 -35.07 11.25 34.12
N VAL A 65 -33.79 11.41 33.81
CA VAL A 65 -32.69 11.52 34.78
C VAL A 65 -32.90 12.69 35.74
N VAL A 66 -33.34 13.85 35.23
CA VAL A 66 -33.61 15.03 36.07
C VAL A 66 -34.75 14.77 37.06
N TYR A 67 -35.77 13.99 36.69
CA TYR A 67 -36.85 13.61 37.60
C TYR A 67 -36.39 12.57 38.64
N ASP A 68 -35.52 11.63 38.26
CA ASP A 68 -34.93 10.62 39.16
C ASP A 68 -33.97 11.23 40.20
N GLU A 69 -33.09 12.16 39.79
CA GLU A 69 -32.09 12.80 40.67
C GLU A 69 -32.72 13.60 41.82
N GLU A 70 -33.88 14.23 41.61
CA GLU A 70 -34.58 15.00 42.64
C GLU A 70 -35.57 14.17 43.48
N LEU A 71 -35.52 12.83 43.39
CA LEU A 71 -36.43 11.90 44.08
C LEU A 71 -37.93 12.20 43.80
N LYS A 72 -38.23 12.81 42.66
CA LYS A 72 -39.61 13.08 42.21
C LYS A 72 -40.11 11.87 41.44
N SER A 73 -40.40 10.78 42.15
CA SER A 73 -40.80 9.47 41.61
C SER A 73 -42.12 9.47 40.82
N THR A 74 -42.74 10.63 40.59
CA THR A 74 -43.96 10.77 39.80
C THR A 74 -43.91 12.11 39.06
N GLU A 75 -43.74 12.05 37.74
CA GLU A 75 -44.51 12.80 36.72
C GLU A 75 -43.77 13.01 35.37
N PHE A 76 -42.83 12.14 35.02
CA PHE A 76 -42.41 11.98 33.62
C PHE A 76 -42.17 10.50 33.32
N PRO A 77 -42.64 9.97 32.18
CA PRO A 77 -43.64 10.58 31.29
C PRO A 77 -45.06 10.54 31.90
N SER A 78 -45.77 11.66 31.90
CA SER A 78 -47.22 11.65 32.17
C SER A 78 -47.97 10.93 31.03
N LYS A 79 -49.24 10.54 31.24
CA LYS A 79 -50.08 9.90 30.18
C LYS A 79 -50.09 10.70 28.87
N ASN A 80 -50.09 12.03 28.95
CA ASN A 80 -50.06 12.90 27.78
C ASN A 80 -48.67 12.92 27.11
N GLU A 81 -47.60 12.89 27.89
CA GLU A 81 -46.23 12.87 27.36
C GLU A 81 -45.89 11.51 26.75
N GLN A 82 -46.35 10.42 27.37
CA GLN A 82 -46.24 9.08 26.81
C GLN A 82 -46.90 8.99 25.44
N SER A 83 -48.11 9.55 25.29
CA SER A 83 -48.80 9.63 24.00
C SER A 83 -48.02 10.41 22.94
N ILE A 84 -47.30 11.47 23.33
CA ILE A 84 -46.41 12.23 22.43
C ILE A 84 -45.19 11.37 22.04
N ILE A 85 -44.55 10.68 22.99
CA ILE A 85 -43.42 9.77 22.72
C ILE A 85 -43.84 8.69 21.72
N ASP A 86 -44.98 8.04 21.97
CA ASP A 86 -45.49 6.97 21.11
C ASP A 86 -45.87 7.50 19.72
N SER A 87 -46.43 8.71 19.64
CA SER A 87 -46.75 9.37 18.37
C SER A 87 -45.49 9.71 17.56
N VAL A 88 -44.46 10.28 18.20
CA VAL A 88 -43.19 10.62 17.53
C VAL A 88 -42.45 9.37 17.06
N ARG A 89 -42.43 8.30 17.87
CA ARG A 89 -41.92 6.98 17.48
C ARG A 89 -42.64 6.43 16.26
N LYS A 90 -43.98 6.51 16.26
CA LYS A 90 -44.78 6.10 15.11
C LYS A 90 -44.46 6.92 13.86
N TYR A 91 -44.35 8.24 13.98
CA TYR A 91 -44.00 9.12 12.85
C TYR A 91 -42.62 8.79 12.26
N TYR A 92 -41.64 8.51 13.11
CA TYR A 92 -40.31 8.07 12.69
C TYR A 92 -40.38 6.76 11.90
N LEU A 93 -41.06 5.73 12.44
CA LEU A 93 -41.22 4.44 11.78
C LEU A 93 -41.96 4.56 10.43
N ASP A 94 -43.07 5.30 10.39
CA ASP A 94 -43.85 5.52 9.18
C ASP A 94 -43.01 6.19 8.06
N CYS A 95 -42.15 7.15 8.41
CA CYS A 95 -41.21 7.76 7.48
C CYS A 95 -40.23 6.72 6.90
N HIS A 96 -39.66 5.86 7.74
CA HIS A 96 -38.72 4.82 7.29
C HIS A 96 -39.40 3.81 6.36
N VAL A 97 -40.62 3.37 6.70
CA VAL A 97 -41.43 2.50 5.84
C VAL A 97 -41.70 3.15 4.48
N GLN A 98 -42.04 4.45 4.47
CA GLN A 98 -42.29 5.15 3.22
C GLN A 98 -41.01 5.27 2.36
N MET A 99 -39.86 5.54 2.97
CA MET A 99 -38.58 5.57 2.25
C MET A 99 -38.25 4.22 1.61
N GLU A 100 -38.48 3.13 2.34
CA GLU A 100 -38.24 1.77 1.86
C GLU A 100 -39.17 1.43 0.69
N ARG A 101 -40.47 1.77 0.79
CA ARG A 101 -41.45 1.62 -0.31
C ARG A 101 -41.00 2.34 -1.58
N LEU A 102 -40.52 3.57 -1.45
CA LEU A 102 -40.03 4.36 -2.58
C LEU A 102 -38.76 3.74 -3.20
N SER A 103 -37.85 3.21 -2.38
CA SER A 103 -36.63 2.51 -2.87
C SER A 103 -36.94 1.19 -3.59
N ALA A 104 -37.98 0.47 -3.15
CA ALA A 104 -38.46 -0.73 -3.81
C ALA A 104 -39.11 -0.40 -5.17
N ALA A 105 -39.86 0.70 -5.25
CA ALA A 105 -40.44 1.18 -6.51
C ALA A 105 -39.36 1.57 -7.55
N ASP A 106 -38.27 2.22 -7.12
CA ASP A 106 -37.13 2.55 -8.00
C ASP A 106 -36.44 1.30 -8.58
N SER A 107 -36.45 0.20 -7.82
CA SER A 107 -35.81 -1.07 -8.21
C SER A 107 -36.58 -1.81 -9.31
N ILE A 108 -37.89 -1.57 -9.44
CA ILE A 108 -38.77 -2.21 -10.43
C ILE A 108 -38.72 -1.50 -11.80
N GLN A 109 -38.30 -0.22 -11.86
CA GLN A 109 -38.27 0.57 -13.10
C GLN A 109 -36.96 0.47 -13.91
N ARG A 110 -35.98 -0.36 -13.51
CA ARG A 110 -34.84 -0.67 -14.39
C ARG A 110 -35.24 -1.74 -15.40
N PRO A 111 -35.24 -1.49 -16.72
CA PRO A 111 -35.45 -2.54 -17.70
C PRO A 111 -34.23 -3.45 -17.72
N THR A 112 -34.33 -4.61 -17.06
CA THR A 112 -33.44 -5.75 -17.27
C THR A 112 -33.77 -6.42 -18.60
N GLN A 113 -32.77 -6.52 -19.48
CA GLN A 113 -32.80 -7.45 -20.60
C GLN A 113 -32.93 -8.90 -20.08
N PRO A 114 -33.66 -9.79 -20.78
CA PRO A 114 -33.89 -11.14 -20.30
C PRO A 114 -32.72 -12.04 -20.68
N ASN A 115 -32.21 -12.81 -19.71
CA ASN A 115 -31.70 -14.14 -20.02
C ASN A 115 -32.28 -15.14 -19.00
N VAL A 116 -32.75 -16.25 -19.52
CA VAL A 116 -33.63 -17.23 -18.87
C VAL A 116 -32.81 -18.43 -18.40
N GLN A 117 -33.39 -19.15 -17.42
CA GLN A 117 -33.18 -20.55 -16.98
C GLN A 117 -32.44 -20.65 -15.63
N GLN A 118 -33.21 -20.76 -14.51
CA GLN A 118 -33.68 -22.01 -13.84
C GLN A 118 -32.53 -22.71 -13.09
N SER A 119 -32.60 -22.98 -11.78
CA SER A 119 -33.60 -23.85 -11.13
C SER A 119 -33.66 -23.72 -9.59
N THR A 120 -34.89 -23.87 -9.08
CA THR A 120 -35.33 -24.59 -7.85
C THR A 120 -34.74 -24.29 -6.47
N SER A 121 -35.55 -23.53 -5.72
CA SER A 121 -35.87 -23.58 -4.28
C SER A 121 -35.44 -24.80 -3.43
N PHE A 122 -34.93 -24.52 -2.22
CA PHE A 122 -35.48 -25.04 -0.96
C PHE A 122 -35.32 -23.99 0.15
N ALA A 123 -36.45 -23.66 0.78
CA ALA A 123 -36.50 -22.87 2.00
C ALA A 123 -36.19 -23.77 3.19
N ASN A 124 -35.34 -23.30 4.09
CA ASN A 124 -35.46 -23.58 5.51
C ASN A 124 -35.01 -22.34 6.28
N ALA A 125 -35.99 -21.71 6.94
CA ALA A 125 -35.81 -20.56 7.78
C ALA A 125 -35.33 -21.02 9.16
N THR A 126 -34.13 -20.62 9.56
CA THR A 126 -33.76 -20.45 10.96
C THR A 126 -33.45 -18.98 11.16
N ALA A 127 -34.22 -18.35 12.05
CA ALA A 127 -34.18 -16.92 12.32
C ALA A 127 -32.86 -16.49 12.96
N SER A 128 -32.08 -15.68 12.24
CA SER A 128 -31.07 -14.79 12.82
C SER A 128 -31.57 -13.35 12.70
N VAL A 129 -31.60 -12.66 13.84
CA VAL A 129 -32.01 -11.26 14.01
C VAL A 129 -31.36 -10.36 12.94
N PRO A 130 -32.10 -9.60 12.11
CA PRO A 130 -31.50 -8.70 11.14
C PRO A 130 -30.92 -7.49 11.86
N ARG A 131 -29.62 -7.26 11.73
CA ARG A 131 -28.99 -5.98 12.11
C ARG A 131 -29.52 -4.89 11.16
N PRO A 132 -29.80 -3.67 11.65
CA PRO A 132 -30.30 -2.58 10.81
C PRO A 132 -29.29 -2.25 9.72
N SER A 133 -29.62 -2.60 8.47
CA SER A 133 -28.82 -2.28 7.31
C SER A 133 -29.07 -0.82 6.93
N ASN A 134 -28.23 0.08 7.46
CA ASN A 134 -27.99 1.35 6.79
C ASN A 134 -27.64 1.03 5.34
N ASN A 135 -28.37 1.59 4.38
CA ASN A 135 -28.08 1.45 2.95
C ASN A 135 -26.79 2.19 2.60
N LEU A 136 -25.66 1.69 3.12
CA LEU A 136 -24.36 1.86 2.52
C LEU A 136 -24.37 1.15 1.16
N PRO A 137 -23.63 1.65 0.15
CA PRO A 137 -23.42 0.90 -1.08
C PRO A 137 -23.01 -0.54 -0.72
N LYS A 138 -23.65 -1.53 -1.36
CA LYS A 138 -23.37 -2.95 -1.11
C LYS A 138 -21.87 -3.15 -1.10
N LEU A 139 -21.37 -3.57 0.06
CA LEU A 139 -19.96 -3.70 0.33
C LEU A 139 -19.39 -4.73 -0.65
N VAL A 140 -18.68 -4.26 -1.68
CA VAL A 140 -18.08 -5.16 -2.65
C VAL A 140 -16.93 -5.87 -1.96
N LEU A 141 -16.95 -7.20 -1.99
CA LEU A 141 -15.87 -8.00 -1.43
C LEU A 141 -14.54 -7.60 -2.05
N PRO A 142 -13.49 -7.40 -1.24
CA PRO A 142 -12.18 -7.07 -1.78
C PRO A 142 -11.67 -8.18 -2.68
N LYS A 143 -11.02 -7.80 -3.77
CA LYS A 143 -10.30 -8.75 -4.62
C LYS A 143 -8.84 -8.80 -4.23
N PHE A 144 -8.28 -10.00 -4.21
CA PHE A 144 -6.88 -10.24 -3.89
C PHE A 144 -6.22 -11.18 -4.89
N GLU A 145 -5.21 -10.67 -5.60
CA GLU A 145 -4.51 -11.41 -6.67
C GLU A 145 -3.26 -12.17 -6.18
N GLY A 146 -2.83 -11.92 -4.93
CA GLY A 146 -1.61 -12.51 -4.35
C GLY A 146 -0.47 -11.55 -4.08
N ASP A 147 -0.68 -10.23 -4.10
CA ASP A 147 0.37 -9.25 -3.77
C ASP A 147 0.54 -9.07 -2.25
N LEU A 148 1.72 -9.40 -1.73
CA LEU A 148 2.06 -9.30 -0.30
C LEU A 148 1.76 -7.91 0.28
N ILE A 149 1.98 -6.84 -0.48
CA ILE A 149 1.79 -5.46 0.01
C ILE A 149 0.31 -5.16 0.30
N HIS A 150 -0.59 -5.76 -0.49
CA HIS A 150 -2.02 -5.60 -0.38
C HIS A 150 -2.67 -6.60 0.59
N TRP A 151 -1.93 -7.62 1.03
CA TRP A 151 -2.43 -8.66 1.94
C TRP A 151 -2.99 -8.13 3.26
N PRO A 152 -2.31 -7.23 4.02
CA PRO A 152 -2.85 -6.74 5.30
C PRO A 152 -4.21 -6.07 5.14
N LYS A 153 -4.34 -5.22 4.12
CA LYS A 153 -5.58 -4.51 3.82
C LYS A 153 -6.70 -5.49 3.42
N PHE A 154 -6.39 -6.46 2.55
CA PHE A 154 -7.34 -7.51 2.17
C PHE A 154 -7.78 -8.32 3.39
N ARG A 155 -6.81 -8.83 4.15
CA ARG A 155 -7.04 -9.66 5.34
C ARG A 155 -7.93 -8.95 6.33
N ASP A 156 -7.60 -7.73 6.72
CA ASP A 156 -8.35 -6.99 7.75
C ASP A 156 -9.79 -6.70 7.28
N MET A 157 -9.94 -6.40 5.98
CA MET A 157 -11.24 -6.13 5.39
C MET A 157 -12.10 -7.40 5.27
N PHE A 158 -11.53 -8.51 4.76
CA PHE A 158 -12.20 -9.80 4.68
C PHE A 158 -12.54 -10.36 6.07
N VAL A 159 -11.66 -10.16 7.05
CA VAL A 159 -11.91 -10.57 8.43
C VAL A 159 -13.11 -9.85 9.02
N SER A 160 -13.20 -8.54 8.79
CA SER A 160 -14.32 -7.70 9.27
C SER A 160 -15.64 -8.05 8.58
N MET A 161 -15.61 -8.33 7.28
CA MET A 161 -16.82 -8.52 6.47
C MET A 161 -17.36 -9.95 6.47
N VAL A 162 -16.48 -10.96 6.54
CA VAL A 162 -16.85 -12.37 6.29
C VAL A 162 -16.38 -13.27 7.43
N HIS A 163 -15.10 -13.21 7.82
CA HIS A 163 -14.54 -14.17 8.78
C HIS A 163 -15.21 -14.09 10.16
N LYS A 164 -15.41 -12.87 10.67
CA LYS A 164 -16.03 -12.56 11.97
C LYS A 164 -17.56 -12.49 11.94
N ASP A 165 -18.19 -12.73 10.79
CA ASP A 165 -19.65 -12.77 10.73
C ASP A 165 -20.13 -14.16 11.20
N ASP A 166 -20.83 -14.20 12.33
CA ASP A 166 -21.37 -15.44 12.91
C ASP A 166 -22.63 -15.93 12.18
N ASN A 167 -23.21 -15.10 11.30
CA ASN A 167 -24.40 -15.47 10.53
C ASN A 167 -24.06 -16.31 9.28
N LEU A 168 -22.78 -16.39 8.90
CA LEU A 168 -22.34 -17.14 7.72
C LEU A 168 -21.79 -18.52 8.13
N SER A 169 -22.25 -19.56 7.43
CA SER A 169 -21.68 -20.90 7.56
C SER A 169 -20.24 -20.96 7.04
N PRO A 170 -19.40 -21.90 7.52
CA PRO A 170 -18.04 -22.07 7.00
C PRO A 170 -17.99 -22.29 5.49
N MET A 171 -18.93 -23.04 4.91
CA MET A 171 -19.07 -23.23 3.47
C MET A 171 -19.37 -21.93 2.72
N GLU A 172 -20.29 -21.09 3.22
CA GLU A 172 -20.58 -19.77 2.63
C GLU A 172 -19.34 -18.87 2.71
N LYS A 173 -18.66 -18.85 3.87
CA LYS A 173 -17.38 -18.12 4.02
C LYS A 173 -16.34 -18.60 3.03
N PHE A 174 -16.30 -19.90 2.73
CA PHE A 174 -15.37 -20.45 1.74
C PHE A 174 -15.75 -20.06 0.31
N HIS A 175 -17.04 -20.07 -0.05
CA HIS A 175 -17.49 -19.53 -1.33
C HIS A 175 -17.13 -18.05 -1.50
N TYR A 176 -17.31 -17.24 -0.46
CA TYR A 176 -16.87 -15.84 -0.45
C TYR A 176 -15.35 -15.71 -0.56
N LEU A 177 -14.57 -16.54 0.13
CA LEU A 177 -13.12 -16.54 0.02
C LEU A 177 -12.66 -16.85 -1.40
N VAL A 178 -13.20 -17.91 -2.02
CA VAL A 178 -12.88 -18.34 -3.38
C VAL A 178 -13.22 -17.27 -4.42
N SER A 179 -14.34 -16.56 -4.25
CA SER A 179 -14.72 -15.46 -5.15
C SER A 179 -13.91 -14.18 -4.95
N SER A 180 -13.32 -14.00 -3.76
CA SER A 180 -12.53 -12.82 -3.39
C SER A 180 -11.06 -12.96 -3.79
N VAL A 181 -10.56 -14.18 -3.99
CA VAL A 181 -9.16 -14.43 -4.40
C VAL A 181 -9.05 -14.79 -5.88
N SER A 182 -8.00 -14.30 -6.52
CA SER A 182 -7.65 -14.57 -7.91
C SER A 182 -6.14 -14.77 -8.06
N GLY A 183 -5.69 -15.17 -9.25
CA GLY A 183 -4.26 -15.30 -9.55
C GLY A 183 -3.52 -16.26 -8.61
N ASN A 184 -2.39 -15.80 -8.07
CA ASN A 184 -1.52 -16.59 -7.21
C ASN A 184 -2.20 -17.00 -5.91
N ALA A 185 -3.05 -16.14 -5.35
CA ALA A 185 -3.80 -16.43 -4.14
C ALA A 185 -4.82 -17.58 -4.36
N ARG A 186 -5.46 -17.63 -5.53
CA ARG A 186 -6.39 -18.72 -5.86
C ARG A 186 -5.68 -20.06 -5.98
N SER A 187 -4.46 -20.08 -6.50
CA SER A 187 -3.63 -21.29 -6.63
C SER A 187 -3.29 -21.94 -5.29
N VAL A 188 -3.18 -21.15 -4.21
CA VAL A 188 -2.91 -21.68 -2.86
C VAL A 188 -4.07 -22.53 -2.36
N ILE A 189 -5.32 -22.19 -2.71
CA ILE A 189 -6.53 -22.85 -2.21
C ILE A 189 -7.28 -23.66 -3.28
N SER A 190 -6.70 -23.84 -4.47
CA SER A 190 -7.36 -24.50 -5.60
C SER A 190 -7.53 -26.01 -5.41
N HIS A 191 -6.66 -26.63 -4.60
CA HIS A 191 -6.66 -28.06 -4.32
C HIS A 191 -7.64 -28.47 -3.21
N LEU A 192 -8.22 -27.52 -2.49
CA LEU A 192 -9.15 -27.77 -1.40
C LEU A 192 -10.60 -27.80 -1.94
N PRO A 193 -11.35 -28.90 -1.74
CA PRO A 193 -12.75 -28.95 -2.13
C PRO A 193 -13.57 -28.04 -1.21
N ILE A 194 -14.61 -27.41 -1.76
CA ILE A 194 -15.47 -26.48 -1.04
C ILE A 194 -16.36 -27.26 -0.06
N GLU A 195 -15.88 -27.41 1.16
CA GLU A 195 -16.55 -28.08 2.29
C GLU A 195 -16.33 -27.26 3.57
N ASP A 196 -17.23 -27.40 4.54
CA ASP A 196 -17.20 -26.64 5.80
C ASP A 196 -15.85 -26.80 6.54
N ALA A 197 -15.35 -28.03 6.62
CA ALA A 197 -14.12 -28.35 7.34
C ALA A 197 -12.86 -27.73 6.68
N ASN A 198 -12.92 -27.44 5.38
CA ASN A 198 -11.77 -26.96 4.62
C ASN A 198 -11.61 -25.44 4.61
N TYR A 199 -12.62 -24.69 5.09
CA TYR A 199 -12.54 -23.23 5.16
C TYR A 199 -11.37 -22.77 6.04
N GLU A 200 -11.25 -23.31 7.25
CA GLU A 200 -10.18 -22.94 8.18
C GLU A 200 -8.80 -23.29 7.62
N LEU A 201 -8.68 -24.44 6.96
CA LEU A 201 -7.46 -24.86 6.27
C LEU A 201 -7.10 -23.91 5.13
N ALA A 202 -8.07 -23.52 4.30
CA ALA A 202 -7.87 -22.58 3.21
C ALA A 202 -7.45 -21.19 3.71
N TRP A 203 -8.12 -20.69 4.75
CA TRP A 203 -7.79 -19.41 5.37
C TRP A 203 -6.39 -19.41 5.98
N LYS A 204 -6.05 -20.49 6.70
CA LYS A 204 -4.71 -20.67 7.28
C LYS A 204 -3.64 -20.77 6.19
N ALA A 205 -3.87 -21.53 5.12
CA ALA A 205 -2.93 -21.65 4.01
C ALA A 205 -2.63 -20.30 3.34
N LEU A 206 -3.64 -19.45 3.15
CA LEU A 206 -3.45 -18.09 2.65
C LEU A 206 -2.66 -17.23 3.64
N ASN A 207 -2.99 -17.31 4.92
CA ASN A 207 -2.27 -16.55 5.95
C ASN A 207 -0.81 -16.99 6.03
N ASP A 208 -0.51 -18.29 6.03
CA ASP A 208 0.86 -18.81 6.08
C ASP A 208 1.67 -18.42 4.83
N SER A 209 1.01 -18.33 3.66
CA SER A 209 1.66 -17.96 2.39
C SER A 209 1.91 -16.46 2.25
N PHE A 210 0.98 -15.61 2.70
CA PHE A 210 1.02 -14.16 2.42
C PHE A 210 1.28 -13.28 3.66
N ASN A 211 1.11 -13.80 4.88
CA ASN A 211 1.34 -13.05 6.13
C ASN A 211 2.80 -13.12 6.60
N ASN A 212 3.74 -12.89 5.68
CA ASN A 212 5.14 -12.81 6.03
C ASN A 212 5.51 -11.36 6.41
N VAL A 213 5.43 -11.06 7.71
CA VAL A 213 5.69 -9.71 8.24
C VAL A 213 7.09 -9.23 7.87
N ARG A 214 8.10 -10.10 7.89
CA ARG A 214 9.49 -9.76 7.52
C ARG A 214 9.60 -9.33 6.05
N MET A 215 9.00 -10.10 5.14
CA MET A 215 9.00 -9.75 3.71
C MET A 215 8.23 -8.46 3.45
N LEU A 216 7.12 -8.25 4.16
CA LEU A 216 6.32 -7.05 4.06
C LEU A 216 7.09 -5.80 4.56
N SER A 217 7.76 -5.91 5.72
CA SER A 217 8.64 -4.87 6.24
C SER A 217 9.77 -4.54 5.26
N ALA A 218 10.42 -5.55 4.69
CA ALA A 218 11.45 -5.37 3.67
C ALA A 218 10.91 -4.70 2.39
N ALA A 219 9.68 -5.03 1.97
CA ALA A 219 9.03 -4.42 0.82
C ALA A 219 8.75 -2.93 1.05
N TYR A 220 8.19 -2.53 2.20
CA TYR A 220 7.96 -1.13 2.54
C TYR A 220 9.27 -0.33 2.61
N LEU A 221 10.32 -0.89 3.24
CA LEU A 221 11.64 -0.25 3.25
C LEU A 221 12.23 -0.12 1.85
N ASN A 222 12.09 -1.14 1.00
CA ASN A 222 12.56 -1.07 -0.38
C ASN A 222 11.83 0.01 -1.18
N GLN A 223 10.51 0.20 -1.00
CA GLN A 223 9.79 1.29 -1.65
C GLN A 223 10.34 2.65 -1.23
N ILE A 224 10.53 2.87 0.08
CA ILE A 224 11.12 4.09 0.64
C ILE A 224 12.52 4.35 0.06
N LEU A 225 13.39 3.32 0.05
CA LEU A 225 14.77 3.45 -0.41
C LEU A 225 14.91 3.53 -1.94
N SER A 226 13.92 3.03 -2.68
CA SER A 226 13.88 3.12 -4.15
C SER A 226 13.34 4.45 -4.65
N PHE A 227 12.72 5.25 -3.78
CA PHE A 227 12.16 6.53 -4.15
C PHE A 227 13.25 7.48 -4.64
N LYS A 228 13.13 7.93 -5.89
CA LYS A 228 14.13 8.81 -6.51
C LYS A 228 14.08 10.19 -5.87
N PRO A 229 15.23 10.79 -5.52
CA PRO A 229 15.25 12.15 -4.97
C PRO A 229 14.62 13.13 -5.97
N ILE A 230 13.81 14.06 -5.47
CA ILE A 230 13.18 15.10 -6.29
C ILE A 230 14.29 15.94 -6.94
N GLN A 231 14.32 15.96 -8.27
CA GLN A 231 15.29 16.72 -9.04
C GLN A 231 14.70 18.07 -9.47
N GLY A 232 15.52 19.13 -9.47
CA GLY A 232 15.12 20.45 -9.94
C GLY A 232 14.22 21.22 -8.94
N LYS A 233 13.38 22.12 -9.46
CA LYS A 233 12.49 22.94 -8.62
C LYS A 233 11.31 22.10 -8.14
N ALA A 234 11.05 22.14 -6.84
CA ALA A 234 9.91 21.43 -6.24
C ALA A 234 8.59 21.91 -6.84
N THR A 235 7.73 20.96 -7.19
CA THR A 235 6.35 21.20 -7.63
C THR A 235 5.38 20.63 -6.60
N VAL A 236 4.16 21.17 -6.55
CA VAL A 236 3.12 20.66 -5.63
C VAL A 236 2.85 19.17 -5.87
N ALA A 237 2.85 18.74 -7.14
CA ALA A 237 2.69 17.33 -7.49
C ALA A 237 3.84 16.47 -6.96
N SER A 238 5.10 16.90 -7.10
CA SER A 238 6.25 16.11 -6.62
C SER A 238 6.27 15.97 -5.11
N LEU A 239 5.87 17.02 -4.36
CA LEU A 239 5.75 16.96 -2.91
C LEU A 239 4.57 16.10 -2.44
N LYS A 240 3.42 16.14 -3.14
CA LYS A 240 2.29 15.24 -2.85
C LYS A 240 2.66 13.78 -3.08
N SER A 241 3.35 13.47 -4.17
CA SER A 241 3.83 12.10 -4.45
C SER A 241 4.86 11.62 -3.44
N PHE A 242 5.72 12.52 -2.94
CA PHE A 242 6.64 12.20 -1.84
C PHE A 242 5.88 11.88 -0.56
N LEU A 243 4.89 12.68 -0.20
CA LEU A 243 4.06 12.43 0.99
C LEU A 243 3.31 11.11 0.86
N SER A 244 2.63 10.85 -0.27
CA SER A 244 1.92 9.59 -0.45
C SER A 244 2.88 8.40 -0.44
N ASN A 245 4.04 8.48 -1.09
CA ASN A 245 4.96 7.33 -1.10
C ASN A 245 5.64 7.11 0.25
N ILE A 246 6.26 8.14 0.83
CA ILE A 246 7.05 8.00 2.06
C ILE A 246 6.15 7.91 3.29
N SER A 247 5.15 8.78 3.42
CA SER A 247 4.28 8.79 4.61
C SER A 247 3.44 7.51 4.70
N ASP A 248 2.90 7.03 3.58
CA ASP A 248 2.06 5.83 3.60
C ASP A 248 2.91 4.59 3.93
N ASN A 249 4.09 4.46 3.32
CA ASN A 249 5.01 3.34 3.61
C ASN A 249 5.57 3.38 5.03
N VAL A 250 5.91 4.55 5.57
CA VAL A 250 6.36 4.70 6.96
C VAL A 250 5.23 4.35 7.94
N SER A 251 3.99 4.80 7.64
CA SER A 251 2.83 4.47 8.47
C SER A 251 2.53 2.97 8.43
N ALA A 252 2.58 2.36 7.25
CA ALA A 252 2.40 0.91 7.08
C ALA A 252 3.49 0.11 7.79
N PHE A 253 4.75 0.54 7.71
CA PHE A 253 5.86 -0.09 8.43
C PHE A 253 5.67 -0.06 9.95
N LYS A 254 5.26 1.09 10.51
CA LYS A 254 4.98 1.23 11.96
C LYS A 254 3.82 0.37 12.44
N LEU A 255 2.81 0.14 11.59
CA LEU A 255 1.68 -0.73 11.92
C LEU A 255 2.07 -2.20 12.10
N LEU A 256 3.22 -2.63 11.54
CA LEU A 256 3.72 -4.00 11.69
C LEU A 256 4.29 -4.30 13.07
N LYS A 257 4.47 -3.29 13.93
CA LYS A 257 4.96 -3.42 15.32
C LYS A 257 6.25 -4.25 15.43
N VAL A 258 7.26 -3.92 14.63
CA VAL A 258 8.58 -4.55 14.73
C VAL A 258 9.22 -4.14 16.06
N GLU A 259 9.61 -5.10 16.89
CA GLU A 259 10.14 -4.85 18.25
C GLU A 259 11.37 -3.94 18.28
N THR A 260 12.20 -4.00 17.23
CA THR A 260 13.41 -3.18 17.11
C THR A 260 13.53 -2.60 15.70
N GLU A 261 12.73 -1.56 15.44
CA GLU A 261 12.66 -0.88 14.13
C GLU A 261 14.03 -0.42 13.64
N ALA A 262 14.82 0.21 14.52
CA ALA A 262 16.14 0.75 14.18
C ALA A 262 17.10 -0.35 13.72
N ASP A 263 17.19 -1.45 14.46
CA ASP A 263 18.10 -2.56 14.14
C ASP A 263 17.71 -3.25 12.83
N PHE A 264 16.41 -3.41 12.57
CA PHE A 264 15.93 -3.96 11.32
C PHE A 264 16.23 -3.03 10.13
N ILE A 265 16.07 -1.71 10.29
CA ILE A 265 16.43 -0.73 9.25
C ILE A 265 17.94 -0.78 8.98
N LEU A 266 18.77 -0.78 10.03
CA LEU A 266 20.23 -0.86 9.90
C LEU A 266 20.67 -2.18 9.23
N PHE A 267 20.06 -3.30 9.64
CA PHE A 267 20.23 -4.59 8.98
C PHE A 267 19.91 -4.50 7.49
N HIS A 268 18.73 -3.96 7.13
CA HIS A 268 18.27 -3.91 5.74
C HIS A 268 19.16 -3.01 4.87
N LEU A 269 19.65 -1.90 5.43
CA LEU A 269 20.62 -1.02 4.78
C LEU A 269 21.95 -1.74 4.53
N ALA A 270 22.47 -2.47 5.53
CA ALA A 270 23.72 -3.22 5.40
C ALA A 270 23.58 -4.40 4.42
N ALA A 271 22.46 -5.13 4.48
CA ALA A 271 22.18 -6.28 3.63
C ALA A 271 22.12 -5.89 2.14
N ARG A 272 21.68 -4.67 1.82
CA ARG A 272 21.69 -4.14 0.44
C ARG A 272 23.09 -3.97 -0.15
N CYS A 273 24.13 -3.92 0.67
CA CYS A 273 25.52 -3.82 0.23
C CYS A 273 26.17 -5.18 -0.05
N LEU A 274 25.50 -6.30 0.27
CA LEU A 274 26.01 -7.65 0.06
C LEU A 274 25.59 -8.22 -1.30
N ASP A 275 26.38 -9.17 -1.81
CA ASP A 275 26.04 -9.93 -3.00
C ASP A 275 24.82 -10.84 -2.76
N GLN A 276 24.13 -11.19 -3.84
CA GLN A 276 22.91 -11.99 -3.77
C GLN A 276 23.13 -13.35 -3.11
N HIS A 277 24.25 -14.02 -3.41
CA HIS A 277 24.54 -15.36 -2.89
C HIS A 277 24.75 -15.34 -1.37
N THR A 278 25.52 -14.37 -0.85
CA THR A 278 25.71 -14.20 0.59
C THR A 278 24.40 -13.87 1.31
N ARG A 279 23.52 -13.07 0.69
CA ARG A 279 22.19 -12.76 1.25
C ARG A 279 21.30 -14.01 1.33
N GLU A 280 21.27 -14.82 0.28
CA GLU A 280 20.50 -16.07 0.25
C GLU A 280 20.95 -17.03 1.37
N LEU A 281 22.26 -17.20 1.54
CA LEU A 281 22.81 -18.03 2.63
C LEU A 281 22.45 -17.52 4.02
N PHE A 282 22.44 -16.20 4.20
CA PHE A 282 22.00 -15.60 5.46
C PHE A 282 20.51 -15.87 5.72
N GLU A 283 19.65 -15.70 4.71
CA GLU A 283 18.21 -15.96 4.84
C GLU A 283 17.90 -17.41 5.18
N ILE A 284 18.69 -18.38 4.68
CA ILE A 284 18.57 -19.80 5.03
C ILE A 284 18.89 -20.05 6.52
N THR A 285 19.75 -19.22 7.11
CA THR A 285 20.15 -19.36 8.52
C THR A 285 19.05 -18.86 9.48
N LEU A 286 18.14 -18.01 8.99
CA LEU A 286 17.06 -17.44 9.79
C LEU A 286 15.88 -18.41 9.92
N LYS A 287 15.26 -18.45 11.10
CA LYS A 287 13.99 -19.15 11.30
C LYS A 287 12.84 -18.40 10.61
N GLN A 288 11.76 -19.13 10.35
CA GLN A 288 10.50 -18.55 9.86
C GLN A 288 10.02 -17.47 10.85
N ASN A 289 9.68 -16.29 10.34
CA ASN A 289 9.17 -15.14 11.09
C ASN A 289 10.12 -14.45 12.09
N GLU A 290 11.41 -14.82 12.14
CA GLU A 290 12.39 -14.12 12.98
C GLU A 290 12.91 -12.85 12.29
N PHE A 291 12.95 -11.73 13.02
CA PHE A 291 13.53 -10.48 12.53
C PHE A 291 15.07 -10.49 12.67
N PRO A 292 15.81 -10.28 11.58
CA PRO A 292 17.27 -10.21 11.63
C PRO A 292 17.73 -8.88 12.24
N THR A 293 18.77 -8.97 13.07
CA THR A 293 19.47 -7.82 13.63
C THR A 293 20.82 -7.62 12.94
N ILE A 294 21.35 -6.41 13.05
CA ILE A 294 22.68 -6.10 12.50
C ILE A 294 23.78 -6.97 13.15
N ASP A 295 23.65 -7.32 14.43
CA ASP A 295 24.62 -8.17 15.13
C ASP A 295 24.65 -9.59 14.57
N LYS A 296 23.48 -10.16 14.26
CA LYS A 296 23.39 -11.48 13.62
C LYS A 296 24.02 -11.47 12.24
N LEU A 297 23.77 -10.42 11.45
CA LEU A 297 24.38 -10.27 10.13
C LEU A 297 25.90 -10.13 10.24
N THR A 298 26.42 -9.27 11.12
CA THR A 298 27.87 -9.09 11.26
C THR A 298 28.56 -10.35 11.75
N LYS A 299 27.94 -11.12 12.66
CA LYS A 299 28.45 -12.43 13.09
C LYS A 299 28.51 -13.41 11.91
N PHE A 300 27.43 -13.53 11.14
CA PHE A 300 27.39 -14.40 9.96
C PHE A 300 28.45 -14.02 8.92
N ILE A 301 28.62 -12.73 8.64
CA ILE A 301 29.62 -12.25 7.67
C ILE A 301 31.05 -12.56 8.15
N ARG A 302 31.33 -12.45 9.45
CA ARG A 302 32.61 -12.90 10.01
C ARG A 302 32.83 -14.40 9.82
N GLU A 303 31.84 -15.22 10.17
CA GLU A 303 31.90 -16.68 10.02
C GLU A 303 32.11 -17.10 8.56
N ARG A 304 31.37 -16.48 7.63
CA ARG A 304 31.53 -16.74 6.20
C ARG A 304 32.88 -16.26 5.66
N SER A 305 33.38 -15.11 6.11
CA SER A 305 34.72 -14.64 5.72
C SER A 305 35.81 -15.63 6.13
N VAL A 306 35.74 -16.15 7.36
CA VAL A 306 36.67 -17.18 7.85
C VAL A 306 36.52 -18.48 7.05
N ALA A 307 35.28 -18.92 6.80
CA ALA A 307 35.02 -20.15 6.02
C ALA A 307 35.60 -20.07 4.59
N LEU A 308 35.48 -18.91 3.93
CA LEU A 308 36.05 -18.68 2.61
C LEU A 308 37.58 -18.69 2.65
N GLN A 309 38.21 -18.04 3.64
CA GLN A 309 39.66 -18.08 3.82
C GLN A 309 40.18 -19.52 4.02
N LEU A 310 39.48 -20.33 4.81
CA LEU A 310 39.82 -21.74 5.01
C LEU A 310 39.63 -22.57 3.73
N ALA A 311 38.59 -22.31 2.95
CA ALA A 311 38.35 -23.00 1.68
C ALA A 311 39.43 -22.66 0.62
N GLU A 312 39.83 -21.40 0.51
CA GLU A 312 40.92 -20.95 -0.38
C GLU A 312 42.27 -21.57 -0.01
N ASN A 313 42.55 -21.67 1.29
CA ASN A 313 43.78 -22.29 1.79
C ASN A 313 43.82 -23.82 1.53
N ASN A 314 42.67 -24.50 1.53
CA ASN A 314 42.60 -25.93 1.19
C ASN A 314 42.80 -26.19 -0.32
N LEU A 315 42.34 -25.28 -1.19
CA LEU A 315 42.55 -25.37 -2.64
C LEU A 315 44.02 -25.19 -3.03
N SER A 316 44.75 -24.35 -2.31
CA SER A 316 46.20 -24.14 -2.52
C SER A 316 47.05 -25.30 -2.00
N PHE A 317 46.56 -26.08 -1.04
CA PHE A 317 47.22 -27.30 -0.58
C PHE A 317 47.06 -28.50 -1.54
N GLN A 318 45.98 -28.55 -2.34
CA GLN A 318 45.74 -29.65 -3.29
C GLN A 318 46.44 -29.44 -4.65
N GLN A 319 46.81 -28.22 -5.03
CA GLN A 319 47.55 -27.97 -6.28
C GLN A 319 49.04 -28.29 -6.20
N SER A 320 49.58 -28.53 -5.00
CA SER A 320 51.00 -28.84 -4.79
C SER A 320 51.34 -30.34 -4.88
N SER A 321 50.37 -31.22 -5.16
CA SER A 321 50.57 -32.69 -5.19
C SER A 321 50.38 -33.36 -6.56
N SER A 322 50.30 -32.63 -7.67
CA SER A 322 50.12 -33.23 -9.01
C SER A 322 51.09 -32.74 -10.09
N SER A 323 52.37 -32.58 -9.75
CA SER A 323 53.43 -32.37 -10.75
C SER A 323 54.77 -32.97 -10.32
N SER A 324 54.86 -34.30 -10.38
CA SER A 324 56.16 -35.00 -10.34
C SER A 324 56.08 -36.32 -11.10
N SER A 325 56.32 -36.24 -12.41
CA SER A 325 56.84 -37.29 -13.35
C SER A 325 56.80 -36.63 -14.74
N SER A 326 57.84 -36.49 -15.55
CA SER A 326 59.20 -37.03 -15.56
C SER A 326 59.99 -36.34 -16.70
N ASN A 327 61.27 -36.06 -16.43
CA ASN A 327 62.43 -36.17 -17.33
C ASN A 327 62.77 -35.14 -18.43
N MET A 328 64.03 -34.68 -18.26
CA MET A 328 65.12 -34.54 -19.24
C MET A 328 65.22 -33.27 -20.10
N ALA A 329 66.17 -32.44 -19.65
CA ALA A 329 67.27 -31.85 -20.42
C ALA A 329 67.05 -31.52 -21.90
N ASN A 330 67.12 -30.23 -22.23
CA ASN A 330 68.22 -29.79 -23.09
C ASN A 330 68.57 -28.31 -22.90
N ASN A 331 69.87 -28.06 -22.92
CA ASN A 331 70.51 -26.76 -22.83
C ASN A 331 70.37 -26.02 -24.17
N ASN A 332 70.12 -24.70 -24.16
CA ASN A 332 70.96 -23.69 -24.84
C ASN A 332 70.29 -22.30 -25.00
N ASN A 333 71.03 -21.31 -24.50
CA ASN A 333 71.25 -19.97 -25.05
C ASN A 333 70.14 -18.89 -25.09
N LYS A 334 70.50 -17.80 -24.37
CA LYS A 334 70.49 -16.37 -24.75
C LYS A 334 69.32 -15.45 -24.32
N LYS A 335 69.75 -14.48 -23.50
CA LYS A 335 69.42 -13.04 -23.43
C LYS A 335 68.06 -12.66 -22.81
N GLN A 336 68.09 -12.14 -21.57
CA GLN A 336 68.16 -10.71 -21.23
C GLN A 336 66.92 -9.92 -21.69
N TYR A 337 66.04 -9.57 -20.74
CA TYR A 337 65.78 -8.18 -20.37
C TYR A 337 65.05 -8.13 -19.02
N ASP A 338 65.67 -7.41 -18.07
CA ASP A 338 65.17 -7.09 -16.73
C ASP A 338 64.20 -5.91 -16.81
N SER A 339 63.09 -5.97 -16.07
CA SER A 339 62.45 -4.76 -15.55
C SER A 339 61.51 -5.10 -14.40
N SER A 340 62.12 -5.14 -13.22
CA SER A 340 61.46 -4.84 -11.95
C SER A 340 60.76 -3.48 -11.98
N ARG A 341 59.45 -3.42 -11.69
CA ARG A 341 58.82 -2.20 -11.12
C ARG A 341 57.81 -2.57 -10.03
N LYS A 342 58.26 -2.37 -8.79
CA LYS A 342 57.42 -2.10 -7.62
C LYS A 342 56.70 -0.75 -7.84
N PHE A 343 55.46 -0.62 -7.40
CA PHE A 343 54.81 0.67 -7.18
C PHE A 343 54.29 0.73 -5.75
N ASN A 344 54.84 1.66 -4.97
CA ASN A 344 54.32 2.09 -3.67
C ASN A 344 53.36 3.27 -3.87
N SER A 345 52.44 3.35 -2.91
CA SER A 345 51.48 4.39 -2.52
C SER A 345 51.87 5.86 -2.74
N PHE A 346 50.87 6.75 -2.89
CA PHE A 346 50.39 7.66 -1.82
C PHE A 346 49.44 8.77 -2.34
N THR A 347 48.29 8.90 -1.67
CA THR A 347 47.55 10.10 -1.20
C THR A 347 47.51 11.45 -1.95
N LYS A 348 46.25 11.98 -1.97
CA LYS A 348 45.75 13.34 -1.61
C LYS A 348 45.60 14.46 -2.67
N ALA A 349 44.39 15.02 -2.64
CA ALA A 349 44.02 16.44 -2.48
C ALA A 349 43.44 17.26 -3.67
N SER A 350 42.41 18.02 -3.29
CA SER A 350 41.67 19.13 -3.92
C SER A 350 42.51 20.20 -4.64
N LEU A 351 41.86 21.09 -5.42
CA LEU A 351 41.96 22.57 -5.34
C LEU A 351 41.00 23.29 -6.34
N LEU A 352 40.18 24.19 -5.77
CA LEU A 352 39.79 25.58 -6.17
C LEU A 352 39.23 25.93 -7.57
N THR A 353 38.05 26.57 -7.57
CA THR A 353 37.56 27.47 -8.62
C THR A 353 37.60 28.93 -8.14
N SER A 354 38.29 29.78 -8.92
CA SER A 354 38.44 31.22 -8.70
C SER A 354 37.28 32.04 -9.28
N THR A 355 36.90 33.08 -8.55
CA THR A 355 35.86 34.07 -8.82
C THR A 355 36.25 35.11 -9.88
N ARG A 356 35.33 35.47 -10.79
CA ARG A 356 35.26 36.82 -11.40
C ARG A 356 33.80 37.26 -11.63
N LYS A 357 33.50 38.48 -11.18
CA LYS A 357 32.22 39.21 -11.41
C LYS A 357 32.18 39.83 -12.82
N PRO A 358 30.98 40.14 -13.36
CA PRO A 358 30.78 40.69 -14.71
C PRO A 358 30.60 42.22 -14.73
N SER A 359 30.91 42.85 -15.87
CA SER A 359 30.58 44.25 -16.17
C SER A 359 29.86 44.37 -17.53
N SER A 360 28.61 44.86 -17.47
CA SER A 360 27.86 45.75 -18.38
C SER A 360 28.19 45.77 -19.89
N ASN A 361 27.26 45.36 -20.77
CA ASN A 361 26.20 46.19 -21.38
C ASN A 361 25.49 45.45 -22.55
N SER A 362 24.17 45.67 -22.64
CA SER A 362 23.22 45.66 -23.80
C SER A 362 23.68 45.04 -25.13
N SER A 363 22.87 44.32 -25.93
CA SER A 363 21.42 44.17 -26.05
C SER A 363 21.19 43.21 -27.23
N ASP A 364 20.40 42.15 -27.04
CA ASP A 364 19.33 41.71 -27.94
C ASP A 364 18.91 40.28 -27.65
N ARG A 365 17.64 40.14 -27.30
CA ARG A 365 16.96 38.86 -27.11
C ARG A 365 16.53 38.34 -28.48
N GLN A 366 17.19 37.28 -28.95
CA GLN A 366 16.54 36.29 -29.80
C GLN A 366 16.92 34.89 -29.34
N SER A 367 15.89 34.13 -28.97
CA SER A 367 15.89 32.73 -28.58
C SER A 367 16.67 31.86 -29.58
N LYS A 368 17.73 31.17 -29.14
CA LYS A 368 18.27 29.98 -29.83
C LYS A 368 18.91 29.02 -28.82
N THR A 369 18.26 27.89 -28.69
CA THR A 369 18.66 26.56 -28.20
C THR A 369 20.17 26.38 -27.95
N ILE A 370 20.55 26.08 -26.70
CA ILE A 370 21.89 25.57 -26.36
C ILE A 370 21.99 24.16 -26.94
N MET A 371 22.50 24.04 -28.16
CA MET A 371 22.96 22.76 -28.69
C MET A 371 24.30 22.46 -28.06
N ASN A 372 24.36 21.40 -27.23
CA ASN A 372 25.60 20.75 -26.84
C ASN A 372 26.41 20.47 -28.11
N LYS A 373 27.50 21.23 -28.33
CA LYS A 373 28.45 20.92 -29.42
C LYS A 373 29.12 19.60 -29.09
N ILE A 374 28.58 18.52 -29.65
CA ILE A 374 29.21 17.20 -29.65
C ILE A 374 30.60 17.38 -30.31
N PRO A 375 31.68 16.84 -29.73
CA PRO A 375 33.02 17.03 -30.28
C PRO A 375 33.12 16.38 -31.65
N ASN A 376 33.34 17.21 -32.68
CA ASN A 376 33.52 16.77 -34.06
C ASN A 376 34.43 15.53 -34.15
N CYS A 377 33.97 14.51 -34.86
CA CYS A 377 34.73 13.27 -35.03
C CYS A 377 36.12 13.56 -35.64
N ALA A 378 37.16 13.11 -34.95
CA ALA A 378 38.56 13.31 -35.32
C ALA A 378 38.97 12.55 -36.60
N ILE A 379 38.20 11.54 -37.01
CA ILE A 379 38.46 10.72 -38.20
C ILE A 379 37.80 11.34 -39.44
N CYS A 380 36.50 11.67 -39.35
CA CYS A 380 35.73 12.25 -40.47
C CYS A 380 35.77 13.79 -40.50
N LYS A 381 36.54 14.43 -39.61
CA LYS A 381 36.66 15.88 -39.41
C LYS A 381 35.31 16.62 -39.32
N GLY A 382 34.31 15.99 -38.69
CA GLY A 382 33.05 16.64 -38.31
C GLY A 382 31.79 16.27 -39.09
N THR A 383 31.83 15.40 -40.10
CA THR A 383 30.60 15.01 -40.83
C THR A 383 29.66 14.09 -40.06
N CYS A 384 30.14 13.43 -39.00
CA CYS A 384 29.45 12.32 -38.33
C CYS A 384 29.22 12.54 -36.82
N GLY A 385 29.57 13.72 -36.28
CA GLY A 385 29.29 14.13 -34.90
C GLY A 385 30.11 13.41 -33.81
N SER A 386 30.37 12.10 -33.92
CA SER A 386 31.16 11.31 -32.96
C SER A 386 31.90 10.17 -33.66
N ILE A 387 33.00 9.69 -33.07
CA ILE A 387 33.77 8.55 -33.58
C ILE A 387 32.96 7.25 -33.54
N LEU A 388 32.04 7.12 -32.58
CA LEU A 388 31.15 5.97 -32.40
C LEU A 388 30.10 5.84 -33.52
N ASN A 389 29.83 6.93 -34.24
CA ASN A 389 28.89 6.96 -35.36
C ASN A 389 29.61 7.19 -36.70
N CYS A 390 30.94 7.00 -36.75
CA CYS A 390 31.72 7.25 -37.95
C CYS A 390 31.69 6.02 -38.89
N PRO A 391 31.07 6.12 -40.08
CA PRO A 391 31.00 4.99 -41.00
C PRO A 391 32.38 4.58 -41.52
N LEU A 392 33.31 5.53 -41.64
CA LEU A 392 34.71 5.26 -42.01
C LEU A 392 35.47 4.48 -40.93
N PHE A 393 35.11 4.62 -39.65
CA PHE A 393 35.73 3.83 -38.58
C PHE A 393 35.25 2.38 -38.61
N TYR A 394 33.95 2.16 -38.85
CA TYR A 394 33.37 0.82 -38.91
C TYR A 394 33.58 0.09 -40.24
N SER A 395 33.94 0.79 -41.33
CA SER A 395 34.28 0.13 -42.59
C SER A 395 35.74 -0.35 -42.67
N SER A 396 36.64 0.15 -41.82
CA SER A 396 38.06 -0.26 -41.78
C SER A 396 38.30 -1.57 -41.02
N THR A 397 39.40 -2.25 -41.34
CA THR A 397 39.83 -3.48 -40.65
C THR A 397 40.29 -3.20 -39.22
N VAL A 398 40.29 -4.22 -38.35
CA VAL A 398 40.62 -4.09 -36.92
C VAL A 398 42.02 -3.49 -36.69
N LYS A 399 43.00 -3.84 -37.52
CA LYS A 399 44.36 -3.26 -37.46
C LYS A 399 44.37 -1.77 -37.81
N GLU A 400 43.59 -1.36 -38.81
CA GLU A 400 43.50 0.04 -39.22
C GLU A 400 42.77 0.89 -38.18
N ARG A 401 41.73 0.35 -37.53
CA ARG A 401 41.03 1.02 -36.42
C ARG A 401 41.96 1.32 -35.24
N LEU A 402 42.82 0.36 -34.86
CA LEU A 402 43.80 0.55 -33.80
C LEU A 402 44.84 1.61 -34.16
N ASN A 403 45.25 1.68 -35.44
CA ASN A 403 46.16 2.71 -35.93
C ASN A 403 45.49 4.10 -35.90
N LEU A 404 44.22 4.21 -36.32
CA LEU A 404 43.44 5.46 -36.26
C LEU A 404 43.23 5.95 -34.81
N LEU A 405 42.99 5.05 -33.86
CA LEU A 405 42.90 5.38 -32.44
C LEU A 405 44.25 5.78 -31.84
N SER A 406 45.36 5.22 -32.32
CA SER A 406 46.71 5.60 -31.85
C SER A 406 47.08 7.05 -32.20
N GLN A 407 46.51 7.58 -33.29
CA GLN A 407 46.70 8.97 -33.72
C GLN A 407 45.77 9.95 -32.98
N TRP A 408 44.76 9.45 -32.26
CA TRP A 408 43.81 10.26 -31.54
C TRP A 408 44.35 10.69 -30.17
N ARG A 409 44.39 12.00 -29.92
CA ARG A 409 44.95 12.59 -28.69
C ARG A 409 43.92 12.78 -27.55
N GLY A 410 42.76 12.13 -27.62
CA GLY A 410 41.71 12.25 -26.61
C GLY A 410 41.83 11.23 -25.48
N CYS A 411 41.06 11.44 -24.42
CA CYS A 411 41.02 10.52 -23.28
C CYS A 411 40.25 9.23 -23.65
N LYS A 412 40.66 8.06 -23.16
CA LYS A 412 39.91 6.80 -23.42
C LYS A 412 38.45 6.84 -22.93
N ASN A 413 38.15 7.67 -21.93
CA ASN A 413 36.77 7.92 -21.48
C ASN A 413 35.95 8.76 -22.46
N CYS A 414 36.60 9.50 -23.34
CA CYS A 414 36.00 10.35 -24.36
C CYS A 414 35.65 9.53 -25.63
N LEU A 415 36.02 8.24 -25.65
CA LEU A 415 35.67 7.24 -26.66
C LEU A 415 34.39 6.45 -26.32
N ASN A 416 33.95 6.48 -25.05
CA ASN A 416 32.76 5.78 -24.56
C ASN A 416 31.51 6.66 -24.63
#